data_AF-A0A3S9HPF7-F1
#
_entry.id   AF-A0A3S9HPF7-F1
#
_cell.length_a   1.000
_cell.length_b   1.000
_cell.length_c   1.000
_cell.angle_alpha   90.00
_cell.angle_beta   90.00
_cell.angle_gamma   90.00
#
_symmetry.space_group_name_H-M   'P 1'
#
loop_
_entity.id
_entity.type
_entity.pdbx_description
1 polymer ?
#
loop_
_entity_poly.entity_id
_entity_poly.type
_entity_poly.pdbx_seq_one_letter_code
_entity_poly.pdbx_strand_id
1 'polypeptide(L)'
;MITPASAETYKCVDKGVSTYMQTPCPDSATQSLHKSSNNISGKDYQQAVNTSEKEKADLNKLLSARQKEEEKYQKEQRKISAKNEKDKQKCASLQLSAKWAKEELANATAKSMSKAKTKLKKANEKAELQCKSGGGQR
;
A
#
# COMPACT_ATOMS: atom_id res chain seq x y z
N MET A 1 33.79 -10.96 -21.12
CA MET A 1 33.60 -12.25 -21.82
C MET A 1 33.35 -13.31 -20.75
N ILE A 2 32.19 -13.97 -20.75
CA ILE A 2 31.85 -14.99 -19.75
C ILE A 2 32.20 -16.34 -20.37
N THR A 3 33.24 -17.01 -19.85
CA THR A 3 33.60 -18.37 -20.26
C THR A 3 32.62 -19.35 -19.64
N PRO A 4 31.94 -20.22 -20.42
CA PRO A 4 31.07 -21.23 -19.85
C PRO A 4 31.91 -22.27 -19.11
N ALA A 5 31.62 -22.49 -17.82
CA ALA A 5 32.20 -23.59 -17.07
C ALA A 5 31.51 -24.89 -17.49
N SER A 6 32.19 -25.71 -18.29
CA SER A 6 31.74 -27.07 -18.62
C SER A 6 32.18 -28.02 -17.51
N ALA A 7 31.26 -28.40 -16.63
CA ALA A 7 31.47 -29.51 -15.70
C ALA A 7 30.93 -30.79 -16.35
N GLU A 8 31.82 -31.73 -16.67
CA GLU A 8 31.43 -33.06 -17.15
C GLU A 8 31.12 -33.96 -15.95
N THR A 9 29.99 -34.66 -15.99
CA THR A 9 29.60 -35.63 -14.95
C THR A 9 29.61 -37.02 -15.56
N TYR A 10 30.37 -37.91 -14.95
CA TYR A 10 30.52 -39.29 -15.37
C TYR A 10 29.64 -40.18 -14.48
N LYS A 11 28.89 -41.11 -15.10
CA LYS A 11 28.17 -42.15 -14.37
C LYS A 11 29.03 -43.41 -14.38
N CYS A 12 29.50 -43.81 -13.21
CA CYS A 12 30.25 -45.04 -12.98
C CYS A 12 29.29 -46.11 -12.46
N VAL A 13 29.38 -47.33 -12.99
CA VAL A 13 28.61 -48.47 -12.49
C VAL A 13 29.60 -49.54 -12.05
N ASP A 14 29.62 -49.83 -10.75
CA ASP A 14 30.39 -50.94 -10.17
C ASP A 14 29.46 -51.83 -9.35
N LYS A 15 29.49 -53.15 -9.62
CA LYS A 15 28.68 -54.17 -8.90
C LYS A 15 27.19 -53.82 -8.76
N GLY A 16 26.61 -53.16 -9.75
CA GLY A 16 25.19 -52.76 -9.77
C GLY A 16 24.88 -51.44 -9.05
N VAL A 17 25.87 -50.79 -8.42
CA VAL A 17 25.72 -49.47 -7.79
C VAL A 17 26.16 -48.40 -8.78
N SER A 18 25.32 -47.39 -8.99
CA SER A 18 25.64 -46.22 -9.83
C SER A 18 26.16 -45.08 -8.98
N THR A 19 27.37 -44.59 -9.28
CA THR A 19 27.99 -43.42 -8.64
C THR A 19 28.26 -42.35 -9.68
N TYR A 20 27.99 -41.09 -9.33
CA TYR A 20 28.19 -39.94 -10.22
C TYR A 20 29.42 -39.16 -9.74
N MET A 21 30.40 -38.97 -10.62
CA MET A 21 31.66 -38.31 -10.29
C MET A 21 32.03 -37.27 -11.36
N GLN A 22 32.79 -36.24 -10.96
CA GLN A 22 33.32 -35.23 -11.89
C GLN A 22 34.68 -35.63 -12.48
N THR A 23 35.21 -36.78 -12.06
CA THR A 23 36.44 -37.40 -12.58
C THR A 23 36.07 -38.68 -13.35
N PRO A 24 36.83 -39.07 -14.38
CA PRO A 24 36.62 -40.33 -15.11
C PRO A 24 36.62 -41.55 -14.18
N CYS A 25 35.83 -42.58 -14.50
CA CYS A 25 35.73 -43.78 -13.68
C CYS A 25 37.05 -44.58 -13.74
N PRO A 26 37.58 -45.04 -12.59
CA PRO A 26 38.92 -45.62 -12.54
C PRO A 26 39.07 -46.97 -13.27
N ASP A 27 38.01 -47.79 -13.43
CA ASP A 27 38.14 -49.12 -14.07
C ASP A 27 36.81 -49.74 -14.58
N SER A 28 35.76 -48.95 -14.87
CA SER A 28 34.47 -49.51 -15.31
C SER A 28 33.82 -48.75 -16.48
N ALA A 29 32.91 -49.45 -17.16
CA ALA A 29 32.16 -48.99 -18.33
C ALA A 29 31.59 -47.58 -18.10
N THR A 30 32.28 -46.59 -18.66
CA THR A 30 31.98 -45.17 -18.46
C THR A 30 30.93 -44.76 -19.48
N GLN A 31 29.75 -44.33 -19.00
CA GLN A 31 28.84 -43.55 -19.83
C GLN A 31 29.05 -42.08 -19.49
N SER A 32 29.73 -41.36 -20.39
CA SER A 32 29.83 -39.91 -20.31
C SER A 32 28.44 -39.32 -20.49
N LEU A 33 27.90 -38.72 -19.42
CA LEU A 33 26.68 -37.92 -19.51
C LEU A 33 27.12 -36.53 -19.96
N HIS A 34 27.45 -36.40 -21.25
CA HIS A 34 27.63 -35.09 -21.84
C HIS A 34 26.28 -34.39 -21.83
N LYS A 35 26.04 -33.56 -20.81
CA LYS A 35 24.89 -32.67 -20.78
C LYS A 35 25.16 -31.65 -21.88
N SER A 36 24.63 -31.91 -23.07
CA SER A 36 24.71 -30.98 -24.19
C SER A 36 24.31 -29.61 -23.67
N SER A 37 25.27 -28.69 -23.65
CA SER A 37 24.97 -27.28 -23.46
C SER A 37 24.10 -26.92 -24.65
N ASN A 38 22.78 -26.91 -24.45
CA ASN A 38 21.84 -26.47 -25.47
C ASN A 38 22.23 -25.04 -25.80
N ASN A 39 22.93 -24.87 -26.92
CA ASN A 39 23.37 -23.59 -27.42
C ASN A 39 22.08 -22.85 -27.80
N ILE A 40 21.64 -21.94 -26.93
CA ILE A 40 20.40 -21.18 -27.14
C ILE A 40 20.57 -20.44 -28.47
N SER A 41 19.67 -20.71 -29.41
CA SER A 41 19.71 -20.04 -30.71
C SER A 41 19.60 -18.53 -30.49
N GLY A 42 20.36 -17.73 -31.24
CA GLY A 42 20.27 -16.27 -31.17
C GLY A 42 18.84 -15.76 -31.39
N LYS A 43 18.02 -16.51 -32.14
CA LYS A 43 16.58 -16.22 -32.33
C LYS A 43 15.77 -16.42 -31.05
N ASP A 44 16.03 -17.48 -30.30
CA ASP A 44 15.33 -17.79 -29.04
C ASP A 44 15.70 -16.76 -27.96
N TYR A 45 16.97 -16.34 -27.93
CA TYR A 45 17.42 -15.25 -27.06
C TYR A 45 16.71 -13.94 -27.38
N GLN A 46 16.65 -13.55 -28.66
CA GLN A 46 15.95 -12.32 -29.08
C GLN A 46 14.45 -12.38 -28.79
N GLN A 47 13.81 -13.55 -28.96
CA GLN A 47 12.41 -13.74 -28.60
C GLN A 47 12.18 -13.60 -27.09
N ALA A 48 13.07 -14.13 -26.26
CA ALA A 48 13.02 -13.99 -24.81
C ALA A 48 13.18 -12.52 -24.37
N VAL A 49 14.13 -11.79 -24.98
CA VAL A 49 14.32 -10.35 -24.70
C VAL A 49 13.06 -9.55 -25.08
N ASN A 50 12.52 -9.75 -26.28
CA ASN A 50 11.30 -9.07 -26.73
C ASN A 50 10.09 -9.37 -25.83
N THR A 51 9.99 -10.61 -25.35
CA THR A 51 8.92 -11.00 -24.42
C THR A 51 9.11 -10.30 -23.07
N SER A 52 10.33 -10.30 -22.54
CA SER A 52 10.66 -9.62 -21.29
C SER A 52 10.39 -8.11 -21.35
N GLU A 53 10.69 -7.47 -22.47
CA GLU A 53 10.40 -6.04 -22.67
C GLU A 53 8.91 -5.74 -22.69
N LYS A 54 8.11 -6.59 -23.36
CA LYS A 54 6.65 -6.48 -23.36
C LYS A 54 6.06 -6.66 -21.96
N GLU A 55 6.50 -7.69 -21.24
CA GLU A 55 6.07 -7.94 -19.86
C GLU A 55 6.41 -6.78 -18.93
N LYS A 56 7.62 -6.21 -19.04
CA LYS A 56 8.00 -5.00 -18.29
C LYS A 56 7.12 -3.81 -18.63
N ALA A 57 6.82 -3.60 -19.92
CA ALA A 57 5.95 -2.52 -20.35
C ALA A 57 4.53 -2.67 -19.77
N ASP A 58 3.98 -3.88 -19.79
CA ASP A 58 2.66 -4.15 -19.26
C ASP A 58 2.60 -4.06 -17.73
N LEU A 59 3.64 -4.54 -17.03
CA LEU A 59 3.78 -4.37 -15.59
C LEU A 59 3.87 -2.88 -15.20
N ASN A 60 4.64 -2.08 -15.94
CA ASN A 60 4.72 -0.64 -15.71
C ASN A 60 3.38 0.05 -15.93
N LYS A 61 2.60 -0.34 -16.95
CA LYS A 61 1.23 0.17 -17.15
C LYS A 61 0.36 -0.14 -15.94
N LEU A 62 0.36 -1.39 -15.46
CA LEU A 62 -0.43 -1.81 -14.30
C LEU A 62 -0.03 -1.06 -13.02
N LEU A 63 1.27 -0.90 -12.76
CA LEU A 63 1.76 -0.14 -11.62
C LEU A 63 1.34 1.33 -11.70
N SER A 64 1.48 1.96 -12.88
CA SER A 64 1.06 3.35 -13.07
C SER A 64 -0.45 3.56 -12.91
N ALA A 65 -1.26 2.57 -13.32
CA ALA A 65 -2.71 2.60 -13.12
C ALA A 65 -3.05 2.51 -11.63
N ARG A 66 -2.45 1.56 -10.90
CA ARG A 66 -2.62 1.42 -9.45
C ARG A 66 -2.21 2.68 -8.71
N GLN A 67 -1.05 3.25 -9.03
CA GLN A 67 -0.57 4.47 -8.39
C GLN A 67 -1.56 5.63 -8.56
N LYS A 68 -2.10 5.81 -9.77
CA LYS A 68 -3.11 6.85 -10.04
C LYS A 68 -4.39 6.64 -9.22
N GLU A 69 -4.84 5.40 -9.06
CA GLU A 69 -6.02 5.09 -8.24
C GLU A 69 -5.75 5.34 -6.76
N GLU A 70 -4.58 4.93 -6.27
CA GLU A 70 -4.19 5.14 -4.89
C GLU A 70 -4.03 6.64 -4.57
N GLU A 71 -3.43 7.43 -5.47
CA GLU A 71 -3.34 8.88 -5.33
C GLU A 71 -4.72 9.54 -5.25
N LYS A 72 -5.68 9.10 -6.08
CA LYS A 72 -7.07 9.58 -6.04
C LYS A 72 -7.73 9.23 -4.72
N TYR A 73 -7.63 7.97 -4.29
CA TYR A 73 -8.18 7.50 -3.03
C TYR A 73 -7.60 8.25 -1.83
N GLN A 74 -6.27 8.39 -1.76
CA GLN A 74 -5.59 9.12 -0.71
C GLN A 74 -5.99 10.60 -0.69
N LYS A 75 -6.18 11.22 -1.86
CA LYS A 75 -6.65 12.61 -1.96
C LYS A 75 -8.08 12.76 -1.43
N GLU A 76 -8.97 11.82 -1.73
CA GLU A 76 -10.34 11.80 -1.20
C GLU A 76 -10.36 11.59 0.30
N GLN A 77 -9.59 10.62 0.81
CA GLN A 77 -9.46 10.38 2.24
C GLN A 77 -8.93 11.61 2.99
N ARG A 78 -7.91 12.29 2.46
CA ARG A 78 -7.41 13.55 3.04
C ARG A 78 -8.47 14.64 3.05
N LYS A 79 -9.27 14.78 2.00
CA LYS A 79 -10.37 15.77 1.95
C LYS A 79 -11.45 15.46 2.99
N ILE A 80 -11.86 14.20 3.12
CA ILE A 80 -12.87 13.76 4.09
C ILE A 80 -12.34 13.99 5.51
N SER A 81 -11.10 13.55 5.79
CA SER A 81 -10.45 13.74 7.08
C SER A 81 -10.35 15.23 7.46
N ALA A 82 -9.88 16.08 6.55
CA ALA A 82 -9.76 17.52 6.79
C ALA A 82 -11.12 18.20 7.01
N LYS A 83 -12.17 17.77 6.29
CA LYS A 83 -13.53 18.27 6.52
C LYS A 83 -14.03 17.88 7.91
N ASN A 84 -13.88 16.61 8.26
CA ASN A 84 -14.30 16.09 9.57
C ASN A 84 -13.56 16.78 10.72
N GLU A 85 -12.26 17.05 10.57
CA GLU A 85 -11.49 17.79 11.56
C GLU A 85 -11.99 19.24 11.72
N LYS A 86 -12.24 19.94 10.61
CA LYS A 86 -12.81 21.30 10.64
C LYS A 86 -14.19 21.31 11.30
N ASP A 87 -15.04 20.35 11.00
CA ASP A 87 -16.37 20.23 11.60
C ASP A 87 -16.28 19.96 13.10
N LYS A 88 -15.35 19.10 13.54
CA LYS A 88 -15.05 18.86 14.96
C LYS A 88 -14.57 20.13 15.67
N GLN A 89 -13.60 20.85 15.09
CA GLN A 89 -13.08 22.10 15.65
C GLN A 89 -14.18 23.17 15.78
N LYS A 90 -15.02 23.31 14.74
CA LYS A 90 -16.16 24.25 14.75
C LYS A 90 -17.19 23.86 15.81
N CYS A 91 -17.52 22.57 15.94
CA CYS A 91 -18.39 22.08 16.99
C CYS A 91 -17.82 22.38 18.39
N ALA A 92 -16.54 22.09 18.62
CA ALA A 92 -15.88 22.37 19.91
C ALA A 92 -15.91 23.87 20.26
N SER A 93 -15.65 24.75 19.29
CA SER A 93 -15.73 26.20 19.46
C SER A 93 -17.14 26.66 19.85
N LEU A 94 -18.18 26.13 19.19
CA LEU A 94 -19.57 26.47 19.51
C LEU A 94 -20.00 25.93 20.88
N GLN A 95 -19.56 24.73 21.26
CA GLN A 95 -19.79 24.19 22.60
C GLN A 95 -19.12 25.04 23.68
N LEU A 96 -17.90 25.54 23.43
CA LEU A 96 -17.23 26.46 24.34
C LEU A 96 -18.00 27.79 24.47
N SER A 97 -18.48 28.33 23.36
CA SER A 97 -19.32 29.54 23.37
C SER A 97 -20.61 29.35 24.18
N ALA A 98 -21.25 28.18 24.08
CA ALA A 98 -22.40 27.83 24.89
C ALA A 98 -22.07 27.73 26.39
N LYS A 99 -20.92 27.15 26.74
CA LYS A 99 -20.42 27.12 28.14
C LYS A 99 -20.22 28.52 28.69
N TRP A 100 -19.55 29.41 27.95
CA TRP A 100 -19.38 30.80 28.39
C TRP A 100 -20.70 31.56 28.49
N ALA A 101 -21.64 31.36 27.57
CA ALA A 101 -22.97 31.96 27.67
C ALA A 101 -23.75 31.47 28.90
N LYS A 102 -23.50 30.23 29.35
CA LYS A 102 -24.06 29.68 30.59
C LYS A 102 -23.45 30.34 31.82
N GLU A 103 -22.14 30.55 31.82
CA GLU A 103 -21.44 31.28 32.89
C GLU A 103 -21.88 32.75 32.96
N GLU A 104 -22.04 33.42 31.82
CA GLU A 104 -22.60 34.77 31.76
C GLU A 104 -24.02 34.84 32.31
N LEU A 105 -24.85 33.83 32.03
CA LEU A 105 -26.19 33.75 32.61
C LEU A 105 -26.14 33.53 34.14
N ALA A 106 -25.22 32.70 34.62
CA ALA A 106 -25.04 32.47 36.05
C ALA A 106 -24.61 33.74 36.79
N ASN A 107 -23.80 34.59 36.15
CA ASN A 107 -23.32 35.86 36.70
C ASN A 107 -24.22 37.07 36.33
N ALA A 108 -25.35 36.86 35.64
CA ALA A 108 -26.19 37.94 35.15
C ALA A 108 -26.99 38.60 36.30
N THR A 109 -27.05 39.92 36.28
CA THR A 109 -27.94 40.69 37.17
C THR A 109 -29.38 40.66 36.65
N ALA A 110 -30.35 41.03 37.48
CA ALA A 110 -31.77 41.02 37.10
C ALA A 110 -32.06 41.78 35.78
N LYS A 111 -31.34 42.88 35.52
CA LYS A 111 -31.47 43.69 34.30
C LYS A 111 -30.90 43.01 33.04
N SER A 112 -29.87 42.16 33.17
CA SER A 112 -29.24 41.48 32.03
C SER A 112 -29.67 40.02 31.87
N MET A 113 -30.41 39.45 32.82
CA MET A 113 -30.81 38.04 32.84
C MET A 113 -31.58 37.60 31.58
N SER A 114 -32.54 38.40 31.10
CA SER A 114 -33.31 38.06 29.88
C SER A 114 -32.41 38.00 28.64
N LYS A 115 -31.47 38.95 28.51
CA LYS A 115 -30.49 38.99 27.42
C LYS A 115 -29.55 37.78 27.49
N ALA A 116 -29.05 37.46 28.69
CA ALA A 116 -28.17 36.31 28.91
C ALA A 116 -28.87 34.97 28.61
N LYS A 117 -30.15 34.81 29.00
CA LYS A 117 -30.97 33.63 28.65
C LYS A 117 -31.08 33.46 27.13
N THR A 118 -31.38 34.56 26.43
CA THR A 118 -31.49 34.54 24.96
C THR A 118 -30.15 34.19 24.30
N LYS A 119 -29.03 34.71 24.82
CA LYS A 119 -27.69 34.40 24.32
C LYS A 119 -27.35 32.92 24.50
N LEU A 120 -27.61 32.37 25.69
CA LEU A 120 -27.42 30.94 25.96
C LEU A 120 -28.27 30.07 25.01
N LYS A 121 -29.55 30.41 24.84
CA LYS A 121 -30.45 29.68 23.93
C LYS A 121 -29.88 29.65 22.50
N LYS A 122 -29.50 30.80 21.95
CA LYS A 122 -28.92 30.88 20.60
C LYS A 122 -27.58 30.13 20.47
N ALA A 123 -26.75 30.17 21.50
CA ALA A 123 -25.47 29.46 21.50
C ALA A 123 -25.68 27.93 21.50
N ASN A 124 -26.63 27.45 22.32
CA ASN A 124 -27.02 26.04 22.34
C ASN A 124 -27.60 25.57 21.00
N GLU A 125 -28.56 26.33 20.43
CA GLU A 125 -29.16 26.00 19.13
C GLU A 125 -28.09 25.89 18.03
N LYS A 126 -27.15 26.84 17.97
CA LYS A 126 -26.04 26.79 17.00
C LYS A 126 -25.12 25.60 17.22
N ALA A 127 -24.75 25.32 18.47
CA ALA A 127 -23.90 24.20 18.81
C ALA A 127 -24.58 22.88 18.44
N GLU A 128 -25.86 22.71 18.79
CA GLU A 128 -26.61 21.49 18.49
C GLU A 128 -26.74 21.26 16.98
N LEU A 129 -27.07 22.29 16.20
CA LEU A 129 -27.20 22.16 14.74
C LEU A 129 -25.88 21.70 14.11
N GLN A 130 -24.77 22.36 14.43
CA GLN A 130 -23.47 22.05 13.83
C GLN A 130 -22.88 20.73 14.33
N CYS A 131 -23.02 20.42 15.62
CA CYS A 131 -22.47 19.20 16.21
C CYS A 131 -23.29 17.95 15.84
N LYS A 132 -24.62 18.04 15.73
CA LYS A 132 -25.46 16.93 15.24
C LYS A 132 -25.25 16.67 13.74
N SER A 133 -24.96 17.71 12.95
CA SER A 133 -24.66 17.55 11.52
C SER A 133 -23.23 17.09 11.22
N GLY A 134 -22.26 17.39 12.10
CA GLY A 134 -20.83 17.06 11.94
C GLY A 134 -20.36 15.82 12.71
N GLY A 135 -21.21 15.25 13.57
CA GLY A 135 -20.91 14.10 14.41
C GLY A 135 -22.03 13.07 14.35
N GLY A 136 -22.24 12.47 13.18
CA GLY A 136 -23.33 11.50 13.02
C GLY A 136 -23.42 10.87 11.64
N GLN A 137 -22.43 10.05 11.26
CA GLN A 137 -22.77 8.75 10.70
C GLN A 137 -22.38 7.72 11.76
N ARG A 138 -23.43 7.07 12.29
CA ARG A 138 -23.37 5.82 13.03
C ARG A 138 -22.74 4.73 12.17
#